data_AF-A0A2E1KB12-F1
#
_entry.id   AF-A0A2E1KB12-F1
#
_cell.length_a   1.000
_cell.length_b   1.000
_cell.length_c   1.000
_cell.angle_alpha   90.00
_cell.angle_beta   90.00
_cell.angle_gamma   90.00
#
_symmetry.space_group_name_H-M   'P 1'
#
loop_
_entity.id
_entity.type
_entity.pdbx_description
1 polymer ?
#
loop_
_entity_poly.entity_id
_entity_poly.type
_entity_poly.pdbx_seq_one_letter_code
_entity_poly.pdbx_strand_id
1 'polypeptide(L)'
;MRSNFEVEGNGLNPDLHPLLYRIYLGREIVNFEEIELGLENLLSPTDLLGLNKASDLLCSALEKQSRILIVADFDADGATSCVLAIQALRSFGFNWVDYIVPNRFEFGYGLTPEIVEMAKSRHPDLIITVDNGISSVDGVDVARASGIQTLVTDHHLAGQVLPKADVIVNPNQPGCRFKSKALAGVGVIFYLMLGVRRALRER
;
A
#
# COMPACT_ATOMS: atom_id res chain seq x y z
N MET A 1 -3.65 -10.53 -50.51
CA MET A 1 -4.23 -9.20 -50.17
C MET A 1 -3.52 -8.73 -48.92
N ARG A 2 -2.42 -7.97 -49.06
CA ARG A 2 -1.69 -7.40 -47.93
C ARG A 2 -2.48 -6.18 -47.49
N SER A 3 -3.15 -6.24 -46.35
CA SER A 3 -3.75 -5.05 -45.76
C SER A 3 -2.62 -4.18 -45.23
N ASN A 4 -2.31 -3.10 -45.94
CA ASN A 4 -1.55 -1.99 -45.40
C ASN A 4 -2.40 -1.40 -44.27
N PHE A 5 -2.07 -1.74 -43.03
CA PHE A 5 -2.43 -0.90 -41.90
C PHE A 5 -1.47 0.28 -41.96
N GLU A 6 -1.89 1.36 -42.62
CA GLU A 6 -1.32 2.68 -42.35
C GLU A 6 -1.71 3.01 -40.91
N VAL A 7 -0.74 2.83 -40.02
CA VAL A 7 -0.88 3.26 -38.63
C VAL A 7 -0.34 4.67 -38.57
N GLU A 8 -1.23 5.64 -38.78
CA GLU A 8 -0.93 7.05 -38.50
C GLU A 8 -0.58 7.20 -37.01
N GLY A 9 0.70 7.43 -36.73
CA GLY A 9 1.17 8.07 -35.51
C GLY A 9 0.95 7.35 -34.18
N ASN A 10 1.35 6.08 -34.06
CA ASN A 10 1.48 5.48 -32.73
C ASN A 10 2.84 5.86 -32.13
N GLY A 11 2.85 6.33 -30.88
CA GLY A 11 4.06 6.75 -30.13
C GLY A 11 5.02 5.62 -29.77
N LEU A 12 4.88 4.44 -30.37
CA LEU A 12 5.83 3.34 -30.28
C LEU A 12 6.99 3.59 -31.24
N ASN A 13 8.22 3.33 -30.78
CA ASN A 13 9.42 3.51 -31.59
C ASN A 13 9.31 2.74 -32.93
N PRO A 14 9.39 3.43 -34.10
CA PRO A 14 9.27 2.80 -35.41
C PRO A 14 10.38 1.78 -35.70
N ASP A 15 11.50 1.83 -34.96
CA ASP A 15 12.60 0.87 -35.07
C ASP A 15 12.34 -0.45 -34.33
N LEU A 16 11.20 -0.58 -33.63
CA LEU A 16 10.79 -1.85 -33.01
C LEU A 16 10.60 -2.93 -34.09
N HIS A 17 11.10 -4.13 -33.81
CA HIS A 17 10.87 -5.28 -34.67
C HIS A 17 9.35 -5.51 -34.88
N PRO A 18 8.86 -5.76 -36.11
CA PRO A 18 7.41 -5.82 -36.40
C PRO A 18 6.61 -6.80 -35.52
N LEU A 19 7.25 -7.88 -35.05
CA LEU A 19 6.64 -8.81 -34.09
C LEU A 19 6.38 -8.14 -32.72
N LEU A 20 7.34 -7.39 -32.19
CA LEU A 20 7.19 -6.68 -30.92
C LEU A 20 6.11 -5.60 -31.01
N TYR A 21 6.08 -4.86 -32.12
CA TYR A 21 5.05 -3.87 -32.38
C TYR A 21 3.63 -4.47 -32.32
N ARG A 22 3.41 -5.63 -32.96
CA ARG A 22 2.14 -6.37 -32.90
C ARG A 22 1.80 -6.87 -31.50
N ILE A 23 2.81 -7.32 -30.74
CA ILE A 23 2.62 -7.79 -29.36
C ILE A 23 2.20 -6.64 -28.44
N TYR A 24 2.82 -5.46 -28.56
CA TYR A 24 2.47 -4.29 -27.75
C TYR A 24 1.07 -3.77 -28.05
N LEU A 25 0.71 -3.63 -29.33
CA LEU A 25 -0.65 -3.25 -29.70
C LEU A 25 -1.70 -4.27 -29.23
N GLY A 26 -1.36 -5.56 -29.23
CA GLY A 26 -2.23 -6.61 -28.68
C GLY A 26 -2.44 -6.53 -27.16
N ARG A 27 -1.64 -5.72 -26.45
CA ARG A 27 -1.78 -5.41 -25.01
C ARG A 27 -2.24 -3.97 -24.76
N GLU A 28 -2.73 -3.30 -25.80
CA GLU A 28 -3.20 -1.90 -25.75
C GLU A 28 -2.10 -0.89 -25.39
N ILE A 29 -0.83 -1.27 -25.53
CA ILE A 29 0.32 -0.39 -25.34
C ILE A 29 0.55 0.35 -26.65
N VAL A 30 0.39 1.67 -26.66
CA VAL A 30 0.44 2.50 -27.88
C VAL A 30 1.52 3.58 -27.84
N ASN A 31 2.15 3.79 -26.69
CA ASN A 31 3.29 4.71 -26.50
C ASN A 31 4.50 3.99 -25.90
N PHE A 32 5.70 4.47 -26.24
CA PHE A 32 6.95 3.90 -25.73
C PHE A 32 7.12 4.13 -24.22
N GLU A 33 6.61 5.24 -23.69
CA GLU A 33 6.69 5.58 -22.27
C GLU A 33 5.93 4.58 -21.37
N GLU A 34 4.97 3.84 -21.92
CA GLU A 34 4.19 2.83 -21.18
C GLU A 34 5.00 1.56 -20.85
N ILE A 35 6.15 1.36 -21.51
CA ILE A 35 7.06 0.23 -21.27
C ILE A 35 8.36 0.65 -20.57
N GLU A 36 8.52 1.94 -20.27
CA GLU A 36 9.66 2.47 -19.53
C GLU A 36 9.46 2.28 -18.03
N LEU A 37 10.24 1.36 -17.44
CA LEU A 37 10.12 0.93 -16.04
C LEU A 37 11.07 1.68 -15.09
N GLY A 38 11.67 2.79 -15.55
CA GLY A 38 12.55 3.64 -14.76
C GLY A 38 11.86 4.26 -13.54
N LEU A 39 12.63 4.49 -12.48
CA LEU A 39 12.11 5.08 -11.23
C LEU A 39 11.64 6.53 -11.42
N GLU A 40 12.18 7.23 -12.41
CA GLU A 40 11.77 8.56 -12.85
C GLU A 40 10.32 8.63 -13.31
N ASN A 41 9.74 7.49 -13.72
CA ASN A 41 8.36 7.37 -14.18
C ASN A 41 7.39 6.92 -13.09
N LEU A 42 7.84 6.84 -11.83
CA LEU A 42 6.96 6.53 -10.71
C LEU A 42 5.81 7.55 -10.65
N LEU A 43 4.60 7.04 -10.47
CA LEU A 43 3.41 7.87 -10.34
C LEU A 43 3.56 8.82 -9.16
N SER A 44 3.03 10.04 -9.30
CA SER A 44 2.94 10.97 -8.18
C SER A 44 2.10 10.36 -7.04
N PRO A 45 2.58 10.42 -5.78
CA PRO A 45 1.83 9.94 -4.62
C PRO A 45 0.53 10.72 -4.35
N THR A 46 0.34 11.89 -4.95
CA THR A 46 -0.74 12.85 -4.63
C THR A 46 -2.14 12.28 -4.76
N ASP A 47 -2.34 11.33 -5.68
CA ASP A 47 -3.65 10.74 -5.95
C ASP A 47 -3.92 9.44 -5.16
N LEU A 48 -2.94 8.99 -4.37
CA LEU A 48 -3.11 7.85 -3.47
C LEU A 48 -3.91 8.28 -2.25
N LEU A 49 -5.19 7.90 -2.26
CA LEU A 49 -6.15 8.32 -1.26
C LEU A 49 -5.73 7.84 0.13
N GLY A 50 -5.81 8.74 1.11
CA GLY A 50 -5.42 8.49 2.50
C GLY A 50 -3.94 8.79 2.80
N LEU A 51 -3.08 8.93 1.79
CA LEU A 51 -1.65 9.06 1.99
C LEU A 51 -1.24 10.25 2.87
N ASN A 52 -1.80 11.44 2.61
CA ASN A 52 -1.50 12.63 3.41
C ASN A 52 -1.95 12.46 4.86
N LYS A 53 -3.17 11.94 5.08
CA LYS A 53 -3.69 11.67 6.43
C LYS A 53 -2.86 10.63 7.18
N ALA A 54 -2.40 9.59 6.49
CA ALA A 54 -1.54 8.56 7.05
C ALA A 54 -0.17 9.13 7.42
N SER A 55 0.37 10.03 6.58
CA SER A 55 1.62 10.74 6.84
C SER A 55 1.51 11.61 8.09
N ASP A 56 0.42 12.37 8.24
CA ASP A 56 0.16 13.18 9.42
C ASP A 56 -0.06 12.35 10.69
N LEU A 57 -0.78 11.23 10.57
CA LEU A 57 -0.96 10.27 11.66
C LEU A 57 0.39 9.74 12.16
N LEU A 58 1.26 9.33 11.25
CA LEU A 58 2.59 8.83 11.60
C LEU A 58 3.51 9.93 12.13
N CYS A 59 3.48 11.15 11.60
CA CYS A 59 4.23 12.27 12.17
C CYS A 59 3.78 12.56 13.62
N SER A 60 2.47 12.56 13.87
CA SER A 60 1.92 12.76 15.21
C SER A 60 2.26 11.60 16.16
N ALA A 61 2.26 10.36 15.65
CA ALA A 61 2.67 9.18 16.40
C ALA A 61 4.16 9.23 16.76
N LEU A 62 5.01 9.73 15.86
CA LEU A 62 6.45 9.93 16.10
C LEU A 62 6.69 10.97 17.21
N GLU A 63 6.00 12.11 17.17
CA GLU A 63 6.09 13.17 18.19
C GLU A 63 5.71 12.64 19.58
N LYS A 64 4.70 11.76 19.65
CA LYS A 64 4.25 11.11 20.89
C LYS A 64 5.06 9.88 21.28
N GLN A 65 5.97 9.42 20.42
CA GLN A 65 6.68 8.15 20.56
C GLN A 65 5.74 6.96 20.78
N SER A 66 4.63 6.95 20.04
CA SER A 66 3.62 5.90 20.06
C SER A 66 4.23 4.55 19.71
N ARG A 67 3.77 3.49 20.40
CA ARG A 67 4.12 2.09 20.13
C ARG A 67 3.41 1.61 18.88
N ILE A 68 4.20 1.31 17.85
CA ILE A 68 3.71 0.81 16.57
C ILE A 68 3.78 -0.71 16.58
N LEU A 69 2.67 -1.35 16.21
CA LEU A 69 2.64 -2.77 15.90
C LEU A 69 2.20 -2.99 14.46
N ILE A 70 3.06 -3.64 13.68
CA ILE A 70 2.77 -4.00 12.29
C ILE A 70 2.12 -5.38 12.25
N VAL A 71 0.96 -5.51 11.61
CA VAL A 71 0.30 -6.78 11.34
C VAL A 71 0.42 -7.09 9.85
N ALA A 72 1.32 -8.00 9.51
CA ALA A 72 1.70 -8.29 8.13
C ALA A 72 1.09 -9.59 7.61
N ASP A 73 0.87 -9.67 6.29
CA ASP A 73 0.59 -10.96 5.66
C ASP A 73 1.85 -11.84 5.62
N PHE A 74 1.67 -13.15 5.48
CA PHE A 74 2.73 -14.15 5.60
C PHE A 74 3.50 -14.39 4.29
N ASP A 75 3.04 -13.87 3.16
CA ASP A 75 3.65 -14.08 1.86
C ASP A 75 4.82 -13.11 1.58
N ALA A 76 5.36 -13.12 0.35
CA ALA A 76 6.49 -12.28 0.00
C ALA A 76 6.14 -10.78 0.02
N ASP A 77 4.93 -10.40 -0.35
CA ASP A 77 4.49 -9.00 -0.40
C ASP A 77 4.28 -8.49 1.05
N GLY A 78 3.57 -9.25 1.88
CA GLY A 78 3.41 -8.96 3.30
C GLY A 78 4.75 -8.91 4.06
N ALA A 79 5.63 -9.89 3.86
CA ALA A 79 6.94 -9.92 4.53
C ALA A 79 7.83 -8.74 4.13
N THR A 80 7.89 -8.39 2.85
CA THR A 80 8.71 -7.26 2.39
C THR A 80 8.12 -5.92 2.79
N SER A 81 6.78 -5.79 2.79
CA SER A 81 6.07 -4.63 3.34
C SER A 81 6.39 -4.40 4.81
N CYS A 82 6.38 -5.48 5.61
CA CYS A 82 6.70 -5.45 7.03
C CYS A 82 8.13 -4.95 7.27
N VAL A 83 9.11 -5.56 6.59
CA VAL A 83 10.52 -5.17 6.73
C VAL A 83 10.74 -3.71 6.31
N LEU A 84 10.16 -3.29 5.19
CA LEU A 84 10.27 -1.91 4.71
C LEU A 84 9.70 -0.91 5.71
N ALA A 85 8.50 -1.19 6.25
CA ALA A 85 7.87 -0.34 7.26
C ALA A 85 8.72 -0.25 8.53
N ILE A 86 9.22 -1.38 9.06
CA ILE A 86 10.08 -1.41 10.25
C ILE A 86 11.35 -0.58 10.02
N GLN A 87 12.04 -0.78 8.90
CA GLN A 87 13.29 -0.08 8.59
C GLN A 87 13.07 1.43 8.45
N ALA A 88 12.03 1.84 7.71
CA ALA A 88 11.71 3.24 7.50
C ALA A 88 11.29 3.94 8.80
N LEU A 89 10.36 3.37 9.57
CA LEU A 89 9.87 3.94 10.81
C LEU A 89 11.01 4.09 11.84
N ARG A 90 11.86 3.06 12.00
CA ARG A 90 13.03 3.18 12.89
C ARG A 90 14.00 4.25 12.41
N SER A 91 14.22 4.37 11.10
CA SER A 91 15.07 5.42 10.51
C SER A 91 14.50 6.83 10.71
N PHE A 92 13.17 6.97 10.83
CA PHE A 92 12.52 8.23 11.18
C PHE A 92 12.57 8.55 12.68
N GLY A 93 13.05 7.64 13.52
CA GLY A 93 13.23 7.86 14.95
C GLY A 93 12.13 7.29 15.85
N PHE A 94 11.32 6.34 15.36
CA PHE A 94 10.41 5.59 16.23
C PHE A 94 11.20 4.62 17.11
N ASN A 95 11.06 4.75 18.43
CA ASN A 95 11.72 3.87 19.39
C ASN A 95 11.07 2.50 19.54
N TRP A 96 9.76 2.40 19.30
CA TRP A 96 8.95 1.20 19.56
C TRP A 96 8.20 0.76 18.31
N VAL A 97 8.83 -0.13 17.54
CA VAL A 97 8.24 -0.76 16.35
C VAL A 97 8.41 -2.27 16.46
N ASP A 98 7.30 -2.97 16.62
CA ASP A 98 7.21 -4.43 16.68
C ASP A 98 6.29 -4.96 15.58
N TYR A 99 6.21 -6.27 15.37
CA TYR A 99 5.36 -6.86 14.35
C TYR A 99 4.77 -8.22 14.76
N ILE A 100 3.69 -8.59 14.07
CA ILE A 100 3.06 -9.91 14.12
C ILE A 100 2.82 -10.36 12.68
N VAL A 101 3.16 -11.62 12.40
CA VAL A 101 2.73 -12.36 11.21
C VAL A 101 1.81 -13.48 11.71
N PRO A 102 0.48 -13.34 11.58
CA PRO A 102 -0.46 -14.30 12.14
C PRO A 102 -0.51 -15.58 11.29
N ASN A 103 -0.78 -16.72 11.93
CA ASN A 103 -1.06 -17.95 11.22
C ASN A 103 -2.47 -17.87 10.61
N ARG A 104 -2.56 -17.65 9.29
CA ARG A 104 -3.84 -17.51 8.59
C ARG A 104 -4.75 -18.74 8.68
N PHE A 105 -4.19 -19.93 8.92
CA PHE A 105 -4.98 -21.15 9.05
C PHE A 105 -5.69 -21.24 10.41
N GLU A 106 -5.15 -20.55 11.43
CA GLU A 106 -5.72 -20.53 12.77
C GLU A 106 -6.63 -19.32 12.98
N PHE A 107 -6.24 -18.15 12.46
CA PHE A 107 -6.89 -16.87 12.78
C PHE A 107 -7.63 -16.22 11.62
N GLY A 108 -7.66 -16.86 10.45
CA GLY A 108 -8.20 -16.28 9.23
C GLY A 108 -7.27 -15.25 8.59
N TYR A 109 -7.77 -14.56 7.55
CA TYR A 109 -6.99 -13.59 6.77
C TYR A 109 -7.22 -12.15 7.24
N GLY A 110 -6.15 -11.36 7.25
CA GLY A 110 -6.14 -9.95 7.67
C GLY A 110 -6.20 -9.75 9.17
N LEU A 111 -6.56 -8.54 9.61
CA LEU A 111 -6.74 -8.21 11.01
C LEU A 111 -8.10 -8.72 11.53
N THR A 112 -8.09 -9.82 12.29
CA THR A 112 -9.28 -10.39 12.93
C THR A 112 -9.37 -10.00 14.41
N PRO A 113 -10.55 -10.11 15.06
CA PRO A 113 -10.70 -9.89 16.49
C PRO A 113 -9.66 -10.63 17.34
N GLU A 114 -9.39 -11.89 17.03
CA GLU A 114 -8.43 -12.74 17.74
C GLU A 114 -6.99 -12.21 17.62
N ILE A 115 -6.61 -11.73 16.42
CA ILE A 115 -5.30 -11.11 16.20
C ILE A 115 -5.18 -9.81 17.00
N VAL A 116 -6.27 -9.05 17.13
CA VAL A 116 -6.28 -7.83 17.96
C VAL A 116 -6.14 -8.18 19.44
N GLU A 117 -6.81 -9.21 19.94
CA GLU A 117 -6.63 -9.66 21.32
C GLU A 117 -5.17 -10.09 21.58
N MET A 118 -4.54 -10.79 20.64
CA MET A 118 -3.12 -11.10 20.73
C MET A 118 -2.25 -9.82 20.71
N ALA A 119 -2.56 -8.87 19.83
CA ALA A 119 -1.85 -7.60 19.70
C ALA A 119 -1.87 -6.77 20.99
N LYS A 120 -2.95 -6.80 21.78
CA LYS A 120 -3.07 -6.07 23.06
C LYS A 120 -1.95 -6.41 24.04
N SER A 121 -1.43 -7.64 24.02
CA SER A 121 -0.30 -8.05 24.88
C SER A 121 0.98 -7.24 24.62
N ARG A 122 1.10 -6.61 23.44
CA ARG A 122 2.21 -5.73 23.06
C ARG A 122 1.97 -4.26 23.44
N HIS A 123 0.77 -3.94 23.92
CA HIS A 123 0.32 -2.58 24.25
C HIS A 123 0.57 -1.56 23.12
N PRO A 124 0.10 -1.81 21.88
CA PRO A 124 0.27 -0.85 20.79
C PRO A 124 -0.65 0.36 20.97
N ASP A 125 -0.14 1.53 20.61
CA ASP A 125 -0.96 2.73 20.46
C ASP A 125 -1.57 2.79 19.04
N LEU A 126 -0.83 2.26 18.06
CA LEU A 126 -1.23 2.20 16.65
C LEU A 126 -0.88 0.84 16.05
N ILE A 127 -1.88 0.20 15.45
CA ILE A 127 -1.71 -0.96 14.58
C ILE A 127 -1.63 -0.49 13.12
N ILE A 128 -0.60 -0.94 12.40
CA ILE A 128 -0.47 -0.75 10.96
C ILE A 128 -0.66 -2.12 10.29
N THR A 129 -1.71 -2.31 9.51
CA THR A 129 -1.81 -3.51 8.67
C THR A 129 -1.00 -3.29 7.41
N VAL A 130 -0.23 -4.29 6.98
CA VAL A 130 0.54 -4.23 5.74
C VAL A 130 0.19 -5.42 4.87
N ASP A 131 -0.13 -5.14 3.61
CA ASP A 131 -0.62 -6.12 2.63
C ASP A 131 -1.92 -6.83 3.03
N ASN A 132 -2.68 -6.24 3.95
CA ASN A 132 -3.97 -6.74 4.36
C ASN A 132 -4.79 -5.63 5.03
N GLY A 133 -6.05 -5.95 5.36
CA GLY A 133 -6.86 -5.13 6.25
C GLY A 133 -8.01 -4.37 5.59
N ILE A 134 -8.08 -4.27 4.25
CA ILE A 134 -9.18 -3.54 3.58
C ILE A 134 -10.56 -4.15 3.85
N SER A 135 -10.60 -5.43 4.22
CA SER A 135 -11.81 -6.17 4.56
C SER A 135 -11.94 -6.48 6.07
N SER A 136 -11.03 -5.97 6.90
CA SER A 136 -10.94 -6.28 8.34
C SER A 136 -11.89 -5.45 9.21
N VAL A 137 -13.19 -5.47 8.89
CA VAL A 137 -14.20 -4.66 9.59
C VAL A 137 -14.24 -4.97 11.08
N ASP A 138 -14.40 -6.24 11.45
CA ASP A 138 -14.57 -6.64 12.85
C ASP A 138 -13.29 -6.46 13.67
N GLY A 139 -12.13 -6.79 13.11
CA GLY A 139 -10.85 -6.57 13.78
C GLY A 139 -10.60 -5.08 14.04
N VAL A 140 -10.87 -4.20 13.07
CA VAL A 140 -10.73 -2.76 13.27
C VAL A 140 -11.72 -2.23 14.32
N ASP A 141 -12.96 -2.73 14.35
CA ASP A 141 -13.93 -2.36 15.38
C ASP A 141 -13.46 -2.78 16.80
N VAL A 142 -12.85 -3.96 16.95
CA VAL A 142 -12.26 -4.41 18.23
C VAL A 142 -11.05 -3.58 18.63
N ALA A 143 -10.16 -3.24 17.70
CA ALA A 143 -9.00 -2.39 17.97
C ALA A 143 -9.46 -1.00 18.46
N ARG A 144 -10.43 -0.41 17.75
CA ARG A 144 -11.05 0.87 18.12
C ARG A 144 -11.71 0.82 19.50
N ALA A 145 -12.49 -0.22 19.79
CA ALA A 145 -13.13 -0.40 21.10
C ALA A 145 -12.11 -0.54 22.24
N SER A 146 -10.88 -0.93 21.90
CA SER A 146 -9.75 -1.08 22.83
C SER A 146 -8.88 0.17 22.92
N GLY A 147 -9.27 1.27 22.25
CA GLY A 147 -8.50 2.52 22.22
C GLY A 147 -7.24 2.49 21.35
N ILE A 148 -7.09 1.48 20.49
CA ILE A 148 -5.93 1.32 19.61
C ILE A 148 -6.27 1.93 18.24
N GLN A 149 -5.44 2.85 17.77
CA GLN A 149 -5.61 3.43 16.44
C GLN A 149 -5.23 2.41 15.35
N THR A 150 -5.82 2.55 14.17
CA THR A 150 -5.57 1.64 13.03
C THR A 150 -5.27 2.40 11.75
N LEU A 151 -4.13 2.06 11.14
CA LEU A 151 -3.75 2.49 9.79
C LEU A 151 -3.75 1.25 8.88
N VAL A 152 -4.72 1.19 7.98
CA VAL A 152 -4.81 0.08 7.03
C VAL A 152 -4.01 0.41 5.78
N THR A 153 -3.01 -0.40 5.45
CA THR A 153 -2.27 -0.31 4.18
C THR A 153 -2.38 -1.62 3.42
N ASP A 154 -2.99 -1.55 2.25
CA ASP A 154 -3.42 -2.74 1.50
C ASP A 154 -3.54 -2.39 0.02
N HIS A 155 -3.66 -3.41 -0.81
CA HIS A 155 -3.90 -3.30 -2.24
C HIS A 155 -5.01 -4.22 -2.75
N HIS A 156 -5.56 -5.09 -1.90
CA HIS A 156 -6.67 -5.95 -2.26
C HIS A 156 -7.93 -5.16 -2.64
N LEU A 157 -8.84 -5.81 -3.37
CA LEU A 157 -10.14 -5.21 -3.70
C LEU A 157 -10.97 -4.98 -2.43
N ALA A 158 -11.55 -3.79 -2.32
CA ALA A 158 -12.42 -3.46 -1.21
C ALA A 158 -13.72 -4.28 -1.22
N GLY A 159 -14.17 -4.69 -0.03
CA GLY A 159 -15.51 -5.22 0.18
C GLY A 159 -16.60 -4.16 0.07
N GLN A 160 -17.87 -4.57 0.26
CA GLN A 160 -19.01 -3.64 0.26
C GLN A 160 -18.98 -2.64 1.42
N VAL A 161 -18.38 -3.05 2.54
CA VAL A 161 -18.22 -2.24 3.75
C VAL A 161 -16.74 -2.10 4.02
N LEU A 162 -16.28 -0.86 4.21
CA LEU A 162 -14.92 -0.57 4.60
C LEU A 162 -14.77 -0.59 6.13
N PRO A 163 -13.61 -1.01 6.67
CA PRO A 163 -13.32 -0.90 8.08
C PRO A 163 -13.33 0.56 8.54
N LYS A 164 -13.74 0.81 9.78
CA LYS A 164 -13.73 2.16 10.38
C LYS A 164 -12.35 2.52 10.93
N ALA A 165 -11.32 2.32 10.12
CA ALA A 165 -9.95 2.61 10.48
C ALA A 165 -9.73 4.12 10.58
N ASP A 166 -8.74 4.55 11.37
CA ASP A 166 -8.37 5.97 11.45
C ASP A 166 -7.96 6.49 10.08
N VAL A 167 -7.19 5.68 9.34
CA VAL A 167 -6.81 5.96 7.95
C VAL A 167 -6.72 4.66 7.15
N ILE A 168 -7.13 4.71 5.89
CA ILE A 168 -6.96 3.64 4.90
C ILE A 168 -6.12 4.17 3.73
N VAL A 169 -5.05 3.46 3.38
CA VAL A 169 -4.25 3.68 2.18
C VAL A 169 -4.33 2.41 1.33
N ASN A 170 -5.20 2.43 0.33
CA ASN A 170 -5.32 1.36 -0.64
C ASN A 170 -5.70 1.95 -2.02
N PRO A 171 -4.96 1.63 -3.11
CA PRO A 171 -5.27 2.14 -4.45
C PRO A 171 -6.63 1.65 -4.98
N ASN A 172 -7.12 0.51 -4.52
CA ASN A 172 -8.38 -0.11 -4.89
C ASN A 172 -9.55 0.25 -3.96
N GLN A 173 -9.35 1.12 -2.97
CA GLN A 173 -10.47 1.61 -2.16
C GLN A 173 -11.39 2.54 -2.99
N PRO A 174 -12.71 2.54 -2.73
CA PRO A 174 -13.67 3.41 -3.41
C PRO A 174 -13.23 4.88 -3.42
N GLY A 175 -13.25 5.50 -4.60
CA GLY A 175 -12.91 6.91 -4.78
C GLY A 175 -11.42 7.22 -4.92
N CYS A 176 -10.50 6.26 -4.75
CA CYS A 176 -9.08 6.50 -4.99
C CYS A 176 -8.80 6.68 -6.48
N ARG A 177 -8.09 7.77 -6.85
CA ARG A 177 -7.77 8.12 -8.24
C ARG A 177 -6.36 7.71 -8.68
N PHE A 178 -5.57 7.13 -7.77
CA PHE A 178 -4.22 6.65 -8.09
C PHE A 178 -4.25 5.68 -9.27
N LYS A 179 -3.40 5.93 -10.27
CA LYS A 179 -3.49 5.25 -11.57
C LYS A 179 -3.09 3.78 -11.51
N SER A 180 -2.09 3.43 -10.70
CA SER A 180 -1.67 2.03 -10.56
C SER A 180 -2.58 1.30 -9.58
N LYS A 181 -3.59 0.63 -10.11
CA LYS A 181 -4.48 -0.28 -9.37
C LYS A 181 -3.86 -1.66 -9.10
N ALA A 182 -2.75 -1.95 -9.76
CA ALA A 182 -2.00 -3.19 -9.62
C ALA A 182 -0.75 -3.04 -8.71
N LEU A 183 -0.69 -1.98 -7.92
CA LEU A 183 0.38 -1.78 -6.95
C LEU A 183 0.36 -2.92 -5.91
N ALA A 184 1.51 -3.49 -5.59
CA ALA A 184 1.69 -4.46 -4.49
C ALA A 184 1.57 -3.78 -3.11
N GLY A 185 1.30 -4.54 -2.04
CA GLY A 185 1.29 -4.06 -0.66
C GLY A 185 2.58 -3.32 -0.28
N VAL A 186 3.74 -3.85 -0.68
CA VAL A 186 5.05 -3.24 -0.42
C VAL A 186 5.21 -1.92 -1.17
N GLY A 187 4.59 -1.81 -2.35
CA GLY A 187 4.50 -0.57 -3.10
C GLY A 187 3.68 0.48 -2.35
N VAL A 188 2.58 0.10 -1.71
CA VAL A 188 1.76 1.00 -0.89
C VAL A 188 2.57 1.52 0.29
N ILE A 189 3.29 0.64 1.00
CA ILE A 189 4.19 1.05 2.09
C ILE A 189 5.31 1.95 1.59
N PHE A 190 5.92 1.65 0.44
CA PHE A 190 6.94 2.51 -0.14
C PHE A 190 6.43 3.94 -0.38
N TYR A 191 5.27 4.08 -1.02
CA TYR A 191 4.64 5.39 -1.22
C TYR A 191 4.28 6.09 0.10
N LEU A 192 3.79 5.34 1.10
CA LEU A 192 3.53 5.88 2.43
C LEU A 192 4.80 6.43 3.08
N MET A 193 5.90 5.68 3.07
CA MET A 193 7.15 6.13 3.69
C MET A 193 7.76 7.33 2.95
N LEU A 194 7.58 7.44 1.62
CA LEU A 194 7.91 8.66 0.89
C LEU A 194 7.06 9.87 1.34
N GLY A 195 5.76 9.66 1.54
CA GLY A 195 4.84 10.68 2.07
C GLY A 195 5.24 11.15 3.47
N VAL A 196 5.51 10.22 4.39
CA VAL A 196 5.97 10.50 5.76
C VAL A 196 7.28 11.27 5.74
N ARG A 197 8.27 10.81 4.97
CA ARG A 197 9.56 11.51 4.82
C ARG A 197 9.40 12.93 4.33
N ARG A 198 8.50 13.16 3.37
CA ARG A 198 8.20 14.52 2.87
C ARG A 198 7.59 15.37 3.99
N ALA A 199 6.56 14.87 4.67
CA ALA A 199 5.88 15.58 5.75
C ALA A 199 6.84 15.95 6.89
N LEU A 200 7.77 15.06 7.25
CA LEU A 200 8.80 15.32 8.26
C LEU A 200 9.81 16.40 7.86
N ARG A 201 10.03 16.64 6.55
CA ARG A 201 10.93 17.70 6.06
C ARG A 201 10.27 19.07 5.99
N GLU A 202 8.95 19.09 5.91
CA GLU A 202 8.15 20.32 5.84
C GLU A 202 7.80 20.86 7.24
N ARG A 203 8.10 20.10 8.30
CA ARG A 203 7.98 20.49 9.72
C ARG A 203 9.32 20.98 10.27
#